data_AF-A0A4S2H6G0-F1
#
_entry.id   AF-A0A4S2H6G0-F1
#
_cell.length_a   1.000
_cell.length_b   1.000
_cell.length_c   1.000
_cell.angle_alpha   90.00
_cell.angle_beta   90.00
_cell.angle_gamma   90.00
#
_symmetry.space_group_name_H-M   'P 1'
#
loop_
_entity.id
_entity.type
_entity.pdbx_description
1 polymer ?
#
loop_
_entity_poly.entity_id
_entity_poly.type
_entity_poly.pdbx_seq_one_letter_code
_entity_poly.pdbx_strand_id
1 'polypeptide(L)'
;GEGDTGPNTGGMGAYAPAPLMTPELMATVDEQIARPMLAGMRDADMAYSGVLYIGIMVTAQGPKVVEFNCRFGAPECQALMVQTEADIVPALLSCATGGMPARDFARLLP
;
A
#
# COMPACT_ATOMS: atom_id res chain seq x y z
N GLY A 1 19.78 -0.91 15.03
CA GLY A 1 21.25 -0.89 15.09
C GLY A 1 21.79 -1.23 13.72
N GLU A 2 23.10 -1.10 13.51
CA GLU A 2 23.72 -1.55 12.25
C GLU A 2 23.52 -3.06 12.06
N GLY A 3 23.29 -3.48 10.81
CA GLY A 3 23.05 -4.90 10.47
C GLY A 3 21.79 -5.50 11.10
N ASP A 4 20.71 -4.72 11.17
CA ASP A 4 19.39 -5.15 11.69
C ASP A 4 19.43 -5.67 13.14
N THR A 5 20.37 -5.16 13.94
CA THR A 5 20.53 -5.53 15.35
C THR A 5 19.82 -4.57 16.31
N GLY A 6 19.51 -5.02 17.53
CA GLY A 6 18.88 -4.21 18.57
C GLY A 6 17.35 -4.30 18.57
N PRO A 7 16.65 -3.44 19.34
CA PRO A 7 15.19 -3.50 19.44
C PRO A 7 14.53 -2.98 18.16
N ASN A 8 13.29 -3.42 17.94
CA ASN A 8 12.42 -2.85 16.92
C ASN A 8 12.23 -1.33 17.14
N THR A 9 12.11 -0.59 16.04
CA THR A 9 11.76 0.84 16.03
C THR A 9 10.53 1.06 15.16
N GLY A 10 10.08 2.31 15.01
CA GLY A 10 9.04 2.65 14.03
C GLY A 10 9.51 2.57 12.57
N GLY A 11 10.82 2.45 12.31
CA GLY A 11 11.43 2.42 10.99
C GLY A 11 12.63 3.37 10.88
N MET A 12 13.82 2.82 10.58
CA MET A 12 15.06 3.61 10.47
C MET A 12 15.31 4.18 9.06
N GLY A 13 14.64 3.64 8.05
CA GLY A 13 14.76 4.06 6.65
C GLY A 13 13.87 3.20 5.75
N ALA A 14 13.61 3.68 4.54
CA ALA A 14 12.85 2.96 3.51
C ALA A 14 13.37 3.33 2.12
N TYR A 15 13.15 2.45 1.15
CA TYR A 15 13.44 2.68 -0.26
C TYR A 15 12.32 2.09 -1.13
N ALA A 16 12.16 2.63 -2.33
CA ALA A 16 11.26 2.12 -3.35
C ALA A 16 11.86 2.42 -4.74
N PRO A 17 11.53 1.63 -5.78
CA PRO A 17 10.82 0.36 -5.69
C PRO A 17 11.66 -0.72 -5.01
N ALA A 18 11.01 -1.68 -4.33
CA ALA A 18 11.69 -2.85 -3.79
C ALA A 18 11.92 -3.87 -4.92
N PRO A 19 13.17 -4.22 -5.28
CA PRO A 19 13.45 -5.13 -6.41
C PRO A 19 12.82 -6.52 -6.27
N LEU A 20 12.52 -6.94 -5.04
CA LEU A 20 11.83 -8.20 -4.75
C LEU A 20 10.37 -8.22 -5.25
N MET A 21 9.72 -7.06 -5.34
CA MET A 21 8.31 -6.96 -5.73
C MET A 21 8.16 -6.95 -7.25
N THR A 22 8.24 -8.13 -7.86
CA THR A 22 7.99 -8.31 -9.30
C THR A 22 6.52 -8.07 -9.65
N PRO A 23 6.17 -7.79 -10.93
CA PRO A 23 4.78 -7.65 -11.37
C PRO A 23 3.90 -8.85 -11.01
N GLU A 24 4.44 -10.08 -11.10
CA GLU A 24 3.72 -11.31 -10.77
C GLU A 24 3.44 -11.42 -9.28
N LEU A 25 4.40 -11.04 -8.44
CA LEU A 25 4.21 -11.01 -6.99
C LEU A 25 3.22 -9.91 -6.59
N MET A 26 3.28 -8.73 -7.22
CA MET A 26 2.30 -7.65 -7.04
C MET A 26 0.88 -8.12 -7.38
N ALA A 27 0.71 -8.81 -8.52
CA ALA A 27 -0.58 -9.36 -8.92
C ALA A 27 -1.10 -10.41 -7.91
N THR A 28 -0.20 -11.28 -7.41
CA THR A 28 -0.54 -12.27 -6.37
C THR A 28 -1.01 -11.60 -5.07
N VAL A 29 -0.34 -10.52 -4.64
CA VAL A 29 -0.73 -9.75 -3.45
C VAL A 29 -2.09 -9.06 -3.66
N ASP A 30 -2.33 -8.48 -4.84
CA ASP A 30 -3.62 -7.85 -5.16
C ASP A 30 -4.76 -8.88 -5.12
N GLU A 31 -4.60 -10.02 -5.82
CA GLU A 31 -5.62 -11.06 -5.95
C GLU A 31 -5.90 -11.78 -4.63
N GLN A 32 -4.86 -12.14 -3.87
CA GLN A 32 -5.01 -13.03 -2.71
C GLN A 32 -5.11 -12.27 -1.38
N ILE A 33 -4.71 -11.00 -1.32
CA ILE A 33 -4.68 -10.23 -0.08
C ILE A 33 -5.53 -8.96 -0.18
N ALA A 34 -5.21 -8.04 -1.09
CA ALA A 34 -5.84 -6.72 -1.11
C ALA A 34 -7.33 -6.79 -1.47
N ARG A 35 -7.67 -7.46 -2.59
CA ARG A 35 -9.08 -7.59 -3.03
C ARG A 35 -9.95 -8.37 -2.04
N PRO A 36 -9.53 -9.53 -1.51
CA PRO A 36 -10.32 -10.26 -0.53
C PRO A 36 -10.53 -9.48 0.78
N MET A 37 -9.51 -8.75 1.23
CA MET A 37 -9.62 -7.90 2.42
C MET A 37 -10.69 -6.82 2.22
N LEU A 38 -10.61 -6.06 1.13
CA LEU A 38 -11.58 -5.00 0.82
C LEU A 38 -13.00 -5.55 0.60
N ALA A 39 -13.12 -6.71 -0.06
CA ALA A 39 -14.40 -7.39 -0.23
C ALA A 39 -15.00 -7.80 1.12
N GLY A 40 -14.21 -8.43 2.00
CA GLY A 40 -14.65 -8.84 3.33
C GLY A 40 -15.09 -7.65 4.20
N MET A 41 -14.35 -6.52 4.14
CA MET A 41 -14.74 -5.30 4.84
C MET A 41 -16.08 -4.74 4.35
N ARG A 42 -16.31 -4.74 3.03
CA ARG A 42 -17.60 -4.34 2.45
C ARG A 42 -18.72 -5.27 2.88
N ASP A 43 -18.50 -6.59 2.84
CA ASP A 43 -19.50 -7.60 3.19
C ASP A 43 -19.85 -7.55 4.68
N ALA A 44 -18.94 -7.04 5.52
CA ALA A 44 -19.15 -6.77 6.95
C ALA A 44 -19.79 -5.39 7.23
N ASP A 45 -20.24 -4.65 6.22
CA ASP A 45 -20.76 -3.27 6.34
C ASP A 45 -19.75 -2.28 6.97
N MET A 46 -18.46 -2.54 6.72
CA MET A 46 -17.32 -1.76 7.22
C MET A 46 -16.41 -1.35 6.06
N ALA A 47 -16.99 -0.88 4.96
CA ALA A 47 -16.23 -0.50 3.76
C ALA A 47 -15.08 0.47 4.08
N TYR A 48 -13.88 0.18 3.57
CA TYR A 48 -12.68 0.97 3.82
C TYR A 48 -12.44 2.00 2.72
N SER A 49 -12.16 3.24 3.10
CA SER A 49 -11.67 4.29 2.20
C SER A 49 -10.48 4.98 2.84
N GLY A 50 -9.37 5.07 2.10
CA GLY A 50 -8.12 5.66 2.59
C GLY A 50 -6.90 4.94 2.03
N VAL A 51 -5.82 4.94 2.81
CA VAL A 51 -4.57 4.23 2.48
C VAL A 51 -4.54 2.94 3.27
N LEU A 52 -4.74 1.82 2.59
CA LEU A 52 -4.55 0.50 3.16
C LEU A 52 -3.09 0.08 2.99
N TYR A 53 -2.31 0.16 4.05
CA TYR A 53 -0.95 -0.37 4.09
C TYR A 53 -0.99 -1.84 4.47
N ILE A 54 -0.33 -2.68 3.69
CA ILE A 54 -0.31 -4.14 3.85
C ILE A 54 1.13 -4.57 4.08
N GLY A 55 1.49 -4.84 5.34
CA GLY A 55 2.78 -5.40 5.69
C GLY A 55 2.80 -6.89 5.35
N ILE A 56 3.66 -7.31 4.43
CA ILE A 56 3.77 -8.72 4.01
C ILE A 56 5.14 -9.29 4.29
N MET A 57 5.17 -10.60 4.52
CA MET A 57 6.37 -11.44 4.47
C MET A 57 6.29 -12.31 3.21
N VAL A 58 7.30 -12.25 2.35
CA VAL A 58 7.41 -13.14 1.18
C VAL A 58 8.04 -14.45 1.65
N THR A 59 7.26 -15.53 1.63
CA THR A 59 7.69 -16.86 2.11
C THR A 59 7.83 -17.84 0.94
N ALA A 60 8.40 -19.03 1.20
CA ALA A 60 8.45 -20.11 0.22
C ALA A 60 7.06 -20.61 -0.22
N GLN A 61 6.01 -20.31 0.54
CA GLN A 61 4.61 -20.64 0.24
C GLN A 61 3.81 -19.44 -0.28
N GLY A 62 4.48 -18.36 -0.69
CA GLY A 62 3.87 -17.12 -1.17
C GLY A 62 3.81 -16.00 -0.12
N PRO A 63 3.25 -14.82 -0.47
CA PRO A 63 3.14 -13.69 0.44
C PRO A 63 2.15 -13.98 1.58
N LYS A 64 2.51 -13.59 2.80
CA LYS A 64 1.67 -13.69 3.99
C LYS A 64 1.56 -12.33 4.67
N VAL A 65 0.36 -11.96 5.07
CA VAL A 65 0.14 -10.71 5.82
C VAL A 65 0.75 -10.84 7.21
N VAL A 66 1.55 -9.85 7.59
CA VAL A 66 2.04 -9.65 8.95
C VAL A 66 1.09 -8.70 9.68
N GLU A 67 0.74 -7.58 9.04
CA GLU A 67 -0.11 -6.55 9.63
C GLU A 67 -0.80 -5.68 8.57
N PHE A 68 -1.87 -5.01 9.00
CA PHE A 68 -2.51 -3.94 8.25
C PHE A 68 -2.37 -2.62 9.01
N ASN A 69 -2.13 -1.53 8.29
CA ASN A 69 -2.16 -0.17 8.82
C ASN A 69 -3.13 0.70 7.99
N CYS A 70 -3.80 1.64 8.66
CA CYS A 70 -4.87 2.45 8.07
C CYS A 70 -4.40 3.83 7.58
N ARG A 71 -3.13 3.94 7.17
CA ARG A 71 -2.45 5.20 6.80
C ARG A 71 -1.18 4.88 6.00
N PHE A 72 -0.54 5.89 5.43
CA PHE A 72 0.81 5.74 4.86
C PHE A 72 1.84 5.33 5.93
N GLY A 73 2.76 4.44 5.55
CA GLY A 73 3.93 4.08 6.34
C GLY A 73 4.82 5.30 6.66
N ALA A 74 5.60 5.21 7.73
CA ALA A 74 6.67 6.17 8.01
C ALA A 74 7.88 5.35 8.46
N PRO A 75 8.99 5.32 7.70
CA PRO A 75 9.40 6.29 6.67
C PRO A 75 8.98 5.97 5.21
N GLU A 76 8.07 5.03 4.95
CA GLU A 76 7.73 4.61 3.59
C GLU A 76 7.05 5.71 2.76
N CYS A 77 6.23 6.57 3.38
CA CYS A 77 5.61 7.69 2.69
C CYS A 77 6.67 8.58 2.01
N GLN A 78 7.75 8.89 2.71
CA GLN A 78 8.82 9.74 2.20
C GLN A 78 9.47 9.14 0.94
N ALA A 79 9.71 7.82 0.94
CA ALA A 79 10.29 7.13 -0.20
C ALA A 79 9.33 7.08 -1.41
N LEU A 80 8.03 6.93 -1.16
CA LEU A 80 6.99 6.90 -2.20
C LEU A 80 6.72 8.30 -2.79
N MET A 81 6.59 9.32 -1.94
CA MET A 81 6.23 10.68 -2.38
C MET A 81 7.30 11.29 -3.29
N VAL A 82 8.58 11.00 -3.05
CA VAL A 82 9.69 11.50 -3.89
C VAL A 82 9.66 10.91 -5.31
N GLN A 83 9.04 9.74 -5.49
CA GLN A 83 8.90 9.07 -6.79
C GLN A 83 7.57 9.34 -7.47
N THR A 84 6.63 9.99 -6.78
CA THR A 84 5.30 10.25 -7.34
C THR A 84 5.41 11.41 -8.33
N GLU A 85 5.18 11.13 -9.61
CA GLU A 85 5.26 12.15 -10.67
C GLU A 85 3.97 12.99 -10.76
N ALA A 86 2.84 12.44 -10.31
CA ALA A 86 1.53 13.08 -10.37
C ALA A 86 1.19 13.90 -9.11
N ASP A 87 0.29 14.87 -9.25
CA ASP A 87 -0.30 15.54 -8.09
C ASP A 87 -1.19 14.54 -7.32
N ILE A 88 -0.84 14.32 -6.05
CA ILE A 88 -1.55 13.38 -5.17
C ILE A 88 -2.88 13.97 -4.64
N VAL A 89 -3.04 15.30 -4.62
CA VAL A 89 -4.20 15.96 -4.02
C VAL A 89 -5.53 15.52 -4.66
N PRO A 90 -5.67 15.45 -6.00
CA PRO A 90 -6.90 14.97 -6.62
C PRO A 90 -7.25 13.52 -6.23
N ALA A 91 -6.25 12.64 -6.10
CA ALA A 91 -6.45 11.25 -5.69
C ALA A 91 -6.96 11.16 -4.24
N LEU A 92 -6.36 11.94 -3.33
CA LEU A 92 -6.79 12.01 -1.94
C LEU A 92 -8.20 12.60 -1.79
N LEU A 93 -8.50 13.67 -2.53
CA LEU A 93 -9.82 14.30 -2.54
C LEU A 93 -10.87 13.28 -3.01
N SER A 94 -10.60 12.58 -4.10
CA SER A 94 -11.48 11.53 -4.62
C SER A 94 -11.74 10.44 -3.60
N CYS A 95 -10.69 9.95 -2.94
CA CYS A 95 -10.81 8.94 -1.89
C CYS A 95 -11.71 9.43 -0.74
N ALA A 96 -11.55 10.69 -0.31
CA ALA A 96 -12.33 11.29 0.76
C ALA A 96 -13.80 11.59 0.38
N THR A 97 -14.09 11.85 -0.90
CA THR A 97 -15.43 12.25 -1.37
C THR A 97 -16.23 11.12 -2.04
N GLY A 98 -15.80 9.86 -1.91
CA GLY A 98 -16.54 8.70 -2.43
C GLY A 98 -16.26 8.37 -3.90
N GLY A 99 -15.09 8.75 -4.41
CA GLY A 99 -14.58 8.39 -5.73
C GLY A 99 -14.58 9.55 -6.74
N MET A 100 -14.09 9.24 -7.94
CA MET A 100 -14.16 10.11 -9.12
C MET A 100 -14.39 9.24 -10.36
N PRO A 101 -14.87 9.80 -11.48
CA PRO A 101 -15.01 9.04 -12.72
C PRO A 101 -13.70 8.39 -13.14
N ALA A 102 -13.73 7.15 -13.64
CA ALA A 102 -12.53 6.43 -14.09
C ALA A 102 -11.70 7.21 -15.12
N ARG A 103 -12.36 7.99 -15.99
CA ARG A 103 -11.70 8.91 -16.94
C ARG A 103 -10.84 9.95 -16.22
N ASP A 104 -11.32 10.48 -15.12
CA ASP A 104 -10.65 11.55 -14.39
C ASP A 104 -9.54 10.97 -13.51
N PHE A 105 -9.73 9.76 -12.97
CA PHE A 105 -8.69 9.01 -12.26
C PHE A 105 -7.52 8.63 -13.19
N ALA A 106 -7.81 8.23 -14.43
CA ALA A 106 -6.79 7.88 -15.41
C ALA A 106 -5.86 9.05 -15.76
N ARG A 107 -6.26 10.30 -15.50
CA ARG A 107 -5.41 11.50 -15.69
C ARG A 107 -4.44 11.74 -14.54
N LEU A 108 -4.57 11.00 -13.43
CA LEU A 108 -3.71 11.07 -12.25
C LEU A 108 -2.65 9.97 -12.23
N LEU A 109 -2.76 8.98 -13.12
CA LEU A 109 -1.74 7.97 -13.30
C LEU A 109 -0.58 8.59 -14.09
N PRO A 110 0.68 8.33 -13.71
CA PRO A 110 1.84 8.70 -14.51
C PRO A 110 1.78 8.07 -15.92
#